data_AF-A0A965P212-F1
#
_entry.id   AF-A0A965P212-F1
#
_cell.length_a   1.000
_cell.length_b   1.000
_cell.length_c   1.000
_cell.angle_alpha   90.00
_cell.angle_beta   90.00
_cell.angle_gamma   90.00
#
_symmetry.space_group_name_H-M   'P 1'
#
loop_
_entity.id
_entity.type
_entity.pdbx_description
1 polymer ?
#
loop_
_entity_poly.entity_id
_entity_poly.type
_entity_poly.pdbx_seq_one_letter_code
_entity_poly.pdbx_strand_id
1 'polypeptide(L)'
;MNPIVSSTAATASSLPSISGRDEQKIRAAKAAVDSMNVRQDKASDERKAIAKKKAEELKARIQMLKMSMPANPEAVGKIIAQLARELGAIVKSYGGSGSDAGVTSTATATATPGAGGEATASGSEAAPTVAPSDGAEPSTDANADANPDAASGAAPKDPYRAAMAAQSAANADQARKAESAREDSEFATLVKQLLAELKAMKAKAEVDAKAAGDATTPGVADADKALDAVDAALGDAGLSGSMVSLVV
;
A
#
# COMPACT_ATOMS: atom_id res chain seq x y z
N MET A 1 72.68 44.40 -17.92
CA MET A 1 71.85 43.76 -18.96
C MET A 1 71.29 42.45 -18.41
N ASN A 2 70.01 42.21 -18.70
CA ASN A 2 69.21 40.98 -18.58
C ASN A 2 68.63 40.55 -17.22
N PRO A 3 67.28 40.60 -17.09
CA PRO A 3 66.52 39.87 -16.09
C PRO A 3 66.07 38.50 -16.62
N ILE A 4 65.92 37.50 -15.75
CA ILE A 4 65.15 36.29 -16.04
C ILE A 4 63.97 36.23 -15.07
N VAL A 5 62.79 36.30 -15.68
CA VAL A 5 61.45 36.17 -15.12
C VAL A 5 61.14 34.70 -14.84
N SER A 6 60.77 34.37 -13.60
CA SER A 6 60.12 33.09 -13.29
C SER A 6 58.62 33.27 -13.24
N SER A 7 57.98 32.57 -14.18
CA SER A 7 56.57 32.51 -14.50
C SER A 7 55.72 32.06 -13.31
N THR A 8 54.80 32.92 -12.86
CA THR A 8 53.68 32.55 -11.99
C THR A 8 52.52 32.17 -12.89
N ALA A 9 52.37 30.86 -13.16
CA ALA A 9 51.21 30.34 -13.86
C ALA A 9 49.97 30.48 -12.97
N ALA A 10 49.14 31.48 -13.26
CA ALA A 10 47.83 31.65 -12.64
C ALA A 10 46.89 30.54 -13.10
N THR A 11 46.53 29.64 -12.18
CA THR A 11 45.47 28.66 -12.36
C THR A 11 44.15 29.39 -12.55
N ALA A 12 43.71 29.55 -13.80
CA ALA A 12 42.42 30.08 -14.17
C ALA A 12 41.32 29.15 -13.63
N SER A 13 40.76 29.51 -12.47
CA SER A 13 39.56 28.87 -11.92
C SER A 13 38.36 29.29 -12.78
N SER A 14 37.94 28.40 -13.67
CA SER A 14 36.71 28.51 -14.44
C SER A 14 35.52 28.65 -13.49
N LEU A 15 34.88 29.82 -13.46
CA LEU A 15 33.62 30.03 -12.76
C LEU A 15 32.52 29.21 -13.45
N PRO A 16 31.81 28.31 -12.75
CA PRO A 16 30.63 27.67 -13.30
C PRO A 16 29.57 28.75 -13.58
N SER A 17 29.11 28.82 -14.83
CA SER A 17 28.07 29.74 -15.28
C SER A 17 26.78 29.54 -14.48
N ILE A 18 26.10 30.63 -14.15
CA ILE A 18 24.87 30.66 -13.34
C ILE A 18 23.80 29.71 -13.90
N SER A 19 23.69 29.61 -15.24
CA SER A 19 22.77 28.71 -15.94
C SER A 19 23.01 27.23 -15.64
N GLY A 20 24.27 26.80 -15.47
CA GLY A 20 24.59 25.40 -15.16
C GLY A 20 24.14 24.97 -13.75
N ARG A 21 24.08 25.91 -12.81
CA ARG A 21 23.58 25.64 -11.44
C ARG A 21 22.06 25.48 -11.44
N ASP A 22 21.34 26.27 -12.21
CA ASP A 22 19.88 26.18 -12.25
C ASP A 22 19.39 24.93 -12.99
N GLU A 23 20.08 24.51 -14.06
CA GLU A 23 19.83 23.21 -14.70
C GLU A 23 20.06 22.02 -13.75
N GLN A 24 21.13 22.08 -12.95
CA GLN A 24 21.40 21.06 -11.93
C GLN A 24 20.32 21.04 -10.85
N LYS A 25 19.84 22.19 -10.38
CA LYS A 25 18.73 22.28 -9.41
C LYS A 25 17.44 21.71 -9.98
N ILE A 26 17.09 22.03 -11.22
CA ILE A 26 15.88 21.51 -11.87
C ILE A 26 15.98 19.99 -12.04
N ARG A 27 17.14 19.48 -12.45
CA ARG A 27 17.37 18.03 -12.56
C ARG A 27 17.26 17.33 -11.21
N ALA A 28 17.85 17.90 -10.16
CA ALA A 28 17.78 17.36 -8.81
C ALA A 28 16.33 17.39 -8.27
N ALA A 29 15.58 18.47 -8.52
CA ALA A 29 14.17 18.56 -8.13
C ALA A 29 13.30 17.52 -8.84
N LYS A 30 13.50 17.31 -10.15
CA LYS A 30 12.80 16.26 -10.91
C LYS A 30 13.12 14.86 -10.36
N ALA A 31 14.40 14.55 -10.15
CA ALA A 31 14.80 13.26 -9.58
C ALA A 31 14.22 13.03 -8.17
N ALA A 32 14.12 14.09 -7.36
CA ALA A 32 13.50 14.01 -6.04
C ALA A 32 12.00 13.69 -6.14
N VAL A 33 11.26 14.36 -7.03
CA VAL A 33 9.84 14.10 -7.27
C VAL A 33 9.62 12.68 -7.80
N ASP A 34 10.43 12.23 -8.77
CA ASP A 34 10.35 10.88 -9.31
C ASP A 34 10.61 9.84 -8.21
N SER A 35 11.61 10.08 -7.35
CA SER A 35 11.88 9.18 -6.22
C SER A 35 10.76 9.17 -5.18
N MET A 36 10.05 10.29 -5.00
CA MET A 36 8.91 10.39 -4.09
C MET A 36 7.71 9.63 -4.64
N ASN A 37 7.41 9.77 -5.93
CA ASN A 37 6.32 9.06 -6.60
C ASN A 37 6.54 7.55 -6.53
N VAL A 38 7.74 7.06 -6.84
CA VAL A 38 8.06 5.61 -6.74
C VAL A 38 7.88 5.08 -5.32
N ARG A 39 8.18 5.88 -4.28
CA ARG A 39 7.94 5.47 -2.89
C ARG A 39 6.45 5.46 -2.55
N GLN A 40 5.69 6.44 -3.04
CA GLN A 40 4.24 6.51 -2.84
C GLN A 40 3.53 5.33 -3.51
N ASP A 41 3.92 4.98 -4.74
CA ASP A 41 3.36 3.84 -5.48
C ASP A 41 3.61 2.54 -4.71
N LYS A 42 4.86 2.26 -4.32
CA LYS A 42 5.19 1.07 -3.51
C LYS A 42 4.43 1.00 -2.19
N ALA A 43 4.33 2.12 -1.48
CA ALA A 43 3.58 2.17 -0.23
C ALA A 43 2.07 1.99 -0.45
N SER A 44 1.53 2.40 -1.61
CA SER A 44 0.14 2.16 -1.97
C SER A 44 -0.10 0.70 -2.34
N ASP A 45 0.80 0.07 -3.10
CA ASP A 45 0.71 -1.33 -3.50
C ASP A 45 0.78 -2.26 -2.27
N GLU A 46 1.69 -1.98 -1.33
CA GLU A 46 1.80 -2.73 -0.08
C GLU A 46 0.52 -2.61 0.77
N ARG A 47 -0.05 -1.40 0.88
CA ARG A 47 -1.32 -1.19 1.59
C ARG A 47 -2.47 -1.95 0.92
N LYS A 48 -2.57 -1.92 -0.40
CA LYS A 48 -3.58 -2.68 -1.17
C LYS A 48 -3.41 -4.18 -0.95
N ALA A 49 -2.19 -4.71 -1.00
CA ALA A 49 -1.91 -6.12 -0.77
C ALA A 49 -2.30 -6.57 0.66
N ILE A 50 -1.96 -5.77 1.67
CA ILE A 50 -2.34 -6.03 3.07
C ILE A 50 -3.86 -6.01 3.23
N ALA A 51 -4.54 -5.01 2.64
CA ALA A 51 -5.99 -4.89 2.70
C ALA A 51 -6.70 -6.08 2.03
N LYS A 52 -6.21 -6.54 0.87
CA LYS A 52 -6.71 -7.75 0.20
C LYS A 52 -6.58 -8.98 1.10
N LYS A 53 -5.38 -9.21 1.66
CA LYS A 53 -5.14 -10.33 2.58
C LYS A 53 -6.08 -10.30 3.78
N LYS A 54 -6.27 -9.13 4.40
CA LYS A 54 -7.21 -8.99 5.53
C LYS A 54 -8.67 -9.23 5.11
N ALA A 55 -9.07 -8.82 3.91
CA ALA A 55 -10.42 -9.11 3.40
C ALA A 55 -10.65 -10.62 3.21
N GLU A 56 -9.63 -11.36 2.75
CA GLU A 56 -9.68 -12.82 2.63
C GLU A 56 -9.72 -13.51 4.00
N GLU A 57 -8.92 -13.06 4.97
CA GLU A 57 -8.98 -13.55 6.36
C GLU A 57 -10.37 -13.29 6.97
N LEU A 58 -10.95 -12.11 6.73
CA LEU A 58 -12.29 -11.76 7.18
C LEU A 58 -13.36 -12.66 6.54
N LYS A 59 -13.21 -13.01 5.26
CA LYS A 59 -14.06 -13.98 4.57
C LYS A 59 -14.03 -15.34 5.25
N ALA A 60 -12.85 -15.86 5.56
CA ALA A 60 -12.71 -17.13 6.26
C ALA A 60 -13.38 -17.08 7.65
N ARG A 61 -13.22 -15.97 8.38
CA ARG A 61 -13.87 -15.76 9.68
C ARG A 61 -15.39 -15.72 9.59
N ILE A 62 -15.95 -15.07 8.57
CA ILE A 62 -17.39 -15.07 8.29
C ILE A 62 -17.89 -16.49 7.98
N GLN A 63 -17.15 -17.26 7.17
CA GLN A 63 -17.52 -18.65 6.89
C GLN A 63 -17.52 -19.53 8.14
N MET A 64 -16.49 -19.40 9.00
CA MET A 64 -16.47 -20.09 10.29
C MET A 64 -17.66 -19.69 11.16
N LEU A 65 -17.98 -18.40 11.24
CA LEU A 65 -19.14 -17.90 12.00
C LEU A 65 -20.46 -18.46 11.46
N LYS A 66 -20.60 -18.62 10.14
CA LYS A 66 -21.79 -19.24 9.54
C LYS A 66 -21.94 -20.69 9.95
N MET A 67 -20.84 -21.43 10.02
CA MET A 67 -20.83 -22.84 10.44
C MET A 67 -21.02 -23.02 11.95
N SER A 68 -20.58 -22.04 12.76
CA SER A 68 -20.64 -22.08 14.22
C SER A 68 -21.73 -21.17 14.81
N MET A 69 -22.67 -20.71 13.97
CA MET A 69 -23.58 -19.62 14.32
C MET A 69 -24.30 -19.93 15.66
N PRO A 70 -24.05 -19.14 16.71
CA PRO A 70 -24.60 -19.43 18.03
C PRO A 70 -26.11 -19.19 18.02
N ALA A 71 -26.84 -19.95 18.84
CA ALA A 71 -28.28 -19.81 19.01
C ALA A 71 -28.70 -18.48 19.69
N ASN A 72 -27.74 -17.61 20.05
CA ASN A 72 -28.00 -16.32 20.68
C ASN A 72 -27.88 -15.19 19.64
N PRO A 73 -28.99 -14.57 19.23
CA PRO A 73 -29.00 -13.52 18.20
C PRO A 73 -28.32 -12.22 18.66
N GLU A 74 -28.29 -11.91 19.96
CA GLU A 74 -27.61 -10.72 20.49
C GLU A 74 -26.09 -10.84 20.32
N ALA A 75 -25.53 -12.01 20.64
CA ALA A 75 -24.11 -12.29 20.46
C ALA A 75 -23.72 -12.22 18.98
N VAL A 76 -24.56 -12.77 18.08
CA VAL A 76 -24.36 -12.67 16.63
C VAL A 76 -24.32 -11.21 16.18
N GLY A 77 -25.27 -10.37 16.62
CA GLY A 77 -25.29 -8.95 16.29
C GLY A 77 -23.99 -8.22 16.66
N LYS A 78 -23.47 -8.45 17.87
CA LYS A 78 -22.19 -7.85 18.32
C LYS A 78 -21.01 -8.29 17.46
N ILE A 79 -20.95 -9.58 17.09
CA ILE A 79 -19.89 -10.11 16.22
C ILE A 79 -20.01 -9.48 14.81
N ILE A 80 -21.21 -9.38 14.26
CA ILE A 80 -21.43 -8.73 12.96
C ILE A 80 -20.97 -7.26 13.00
N ALA A 81 -21.32 -6.53 14.05
CA ALA A 81 -20.88 -5.14 14.22
C ALA A 81 -19.35 -5.02 14.26
N GLN A 82 -18.65 -5.94 14.94
CA GLN A 82 -17.19 -5.98 14.97
C GLN A 82 -16.61 -6.27 13.58
N LEU A 83 -17.12 -7.28 12.87
CA LEU A 83 -16.66 -7.64 11.53
C LEU A 83 -16.91 -6.53 10.51
N ALA A 84 -18.03 -5.81 10.63
CA ALA A 84 -18.34 -4.66 9.79
C ALA A 84 -17.35 -3.50 10.02
N ARG A 85 -17.00 -3.19 11.28
CA ARG A 85 -15.96 -2.17 11.57
C ARG A 85 -14.60 -2.57 11.01
N GLU A 86 -14.23 -3.84 11.11
CA GLU A 86 -13.00 -4.37 10.54
C GLU A 86 -13.00 -4.25 9.01
N LEU A 87 -14.11 -4.59 8.35
CA LEU A 87 -14.29 -4.39 6.91
C LEU A 87 -14.15 -2.91 6.52
N GLY A 88 -14.76 -2.00 7.28
CA GLY A 88 -14.65 -0.56 7.05
C GLY A 88 -13.22 -0.05 7.16
N ALA A 89 -12.45 -0.53 8.14
CA ALA A 89 -11.04 -0.20 8.28
C ALA A 89 -10.20 -0.72 7.10
N ILE A 90 -10.49 -1.94 6.62
CA ILE A 90 -9.84 -2.52 5.44
C ILE A 90 -10.11 -1.66 4.19
N VAL A 91 -11.36 -1.27 3.96
CA VAL A 91 -11.76 -0.40 2.84
C VAL A 91 -11.04 0.95 2.90
N LYS A 92 -10.98 1.56 4.09
CA LYS A 92 -10.28 2.83 4.29
C LYS A 92 -8.77 2.71 4.04
N SER A 93 -8.14 1.61 4.50
CA SER A 93 -6.73 1.36 4.24
C SER A 93 -6.41 1.13 2.76
N TYR A 94 -7.38 0.58 2.00
CA TYR A 94 -7.25 0.33 0.57
C TYR A 94 -7.35 1.62 -0.26
N GLY A 95 -8.30 2.51 0.06
CA GLY A 95 -8.55 3.75 -0.68
C GLY A 95 -7.53 4.86 -0.46
N GLY A 96 -6.55 4.68 0.42
CA GLY A 96 -5.44 5.62 0.63
C GLY A 96 -5.83 6.98 1.21
N SER A 97 -7.11 7.21 1.55
CA SER A 97 -7.61 8.42 2.21
C SER A 97 -6.98 8.50 3.61
N GLY A 98 -5.88 9.24 3.67
CA GLY A 98 -4.98 9.32 4.80
C GLY A 98 -5.69 9.74 6.08
N SER A 99 -5.92 8.78 6.97
CA SER A 99 -6.18 9.03 8.40
C SER A 99 -5.84 7.81 9.26
N ASP A 100 -5.01 6.90 8.77
CA ASP A 100 -4.64 5.71 9.54
C ASP A 100 -3.12 5.48 9.51
N ALA A 101 -2.40 6.46 10.05
CA ALA A 101 -1.13 6.21 10.72
C ALA A 101 -1.46 5.82 12.17
N GLY A 102 -2.05 4.64 12.40
CA GLY A 102 -2.49 4.34 13.77
C GLY A 102 -3.19 3.02 14.09
N VAL A 103 -3.58 2.18 13.14
CA VAL A 103 -4.02 0.81 13.46
C VAL A 103 -2.77 -0.03 13.73
N THR A 104 -2.20 0.21 14.91
CA THR A 104 -1.62 -0.86 15.70
C THR A 104 -2.59 -2.03 15.63
N SER A 105 -2.06 -3.16 15.17
CA SER A 105 -2.69 -4.46 15.26
C SER A 105 -3.21 -4.60 16.69
N THR A 106 -4.48 -4.30 16.92
CA THR A 106 -5.13 -4.63 18.17
C THR A 106 -5.30 -6.12 18.07
N ALA A 107 -4.30 -6.81 18.60
CA ALA A 107 -4.38 -8.22 18.93
C ALA A 107 -5.79 -8.48 19.41
N THR A 108 -6.46 -9.44 18.77
CA THR A 108 -7.67 -10.08 19.27
C THR A 108 -7.43 -10.40 20.74
N ALA A 109 -7.89 -9.50 21.61
CA ALA A 109 -7.92 -9.72 23.05
C ALA A 109 -9.07 -10.68 23.27
N THR A 110 -8.76 -11.97 23.17
CA THR A 110 -9.56 -13.03 23.74
C THR A 110 -9.76 -12.67 25.21
N ALA A 111 -10.98 -12.29 25.57
CA ALA A 111 -11.34 -11.93 26.93
C ALA A 111 -11.23 -13.17 27.82
N THR A 112 -10.11 -13.27 28.55
CA THR A 112 -9.95 -14.14 29.72
C THR A 112 -9.97 -13.22 30.95
N PRO A 113 -10.88 -13.39 31.91
CA PRO A 113 -10.87 -12.60 33.13
C PRO A 113 -9.85 -13.20 34.11
N GLY A 114 -8.79 -12.45 34.43
CA GLY A 114 -7.84 -12.92 35.45
C GLY A 114 -6.64 -12.01 35.67
N ALA A 115 -6.69 -11.23 36.75
CA ALA A 115 -5.59 -10.79 37.61
C ALA A 115 -4.37 -10.07 37.01
N GLY A 116 -4.29 -8.76 37.33
CA GLY A 116 -3.12 -8.02 37.85
C GLY A 116 -1.71 -8.28 37.29
N GLY A 117 -1.06 -7.21 36.84
CA GLY A 117 0.40 -7.23 36.69
C GLY A 117 0.95 -6.05 35.89
N GLU A 118 1.80 -5.26 36.53
CA GLU A 118 2.48 -4.04 36.11
C GLU A 118 3.08 -3.98 34.69
N ALA A 119 2.96 -2.79 34.10
CA ALA A 119 3.80 -2.32 33.01
C ALA A 119 5.25 -2.12 33.49
N THR A 120 6.22 -2.62 32.72
CA THR A 120 7.62 -2.18 32.82
C THR A 120 8.22 -2.03 31.43
N ALA A 121 8.64 -0.80 31.13
CA ALA A 121 9.49 -0.42 30.02
C ALA A 121 10.93 -0.31 30.52
N SER A 122 11.87 -0.97 29.84
CA SER A 122 13.33 -0.76 29.86
C SER A 122 13.90 -1.77 28.85
N GLY A 123 14.95 -1.54 28.08
CA GLY A 123 15.99 -0.53 28.08
C GLY A 123 17.04 -1.00 27.06
N SER A 124 17.76 -0.03 26.50
CA SER A 124 18.75 -0.15 25.43
C SER A 124 20.08 -0.80 25.87
N GLU A 125 21.00 -0.96 24.90
CA GLU A 125 22.43 -1.37 24.95
C GLU A 125 22.73 -2.86 24.64
N ALA A 126 23.78 -3.26 23.92
CA ALA A 126 24.81 -2.62 23.08
C ALA A 126 25.54 -3.74 22.30
N ALA A 127 26.15 -3.40 21.16
CA ALA A 127 27.11 -4.25 20.42
C ALA A 127 28.50 -4.28 21.12
N PRO A 128 29.38 -5.26 20.84
CA PRO A 128 30.43 -5.10 19.79
C PRO A 128 30.72 -6.39 18.96
N THR A 129 31.03 -6.37 17.65
CA THR A 129 32.36 -6.22 16.94
C THR A 129 33.43 -7.24 17.41
N VAL A 130 34.28 -7.95 16.62
CA VAL A 130 34.88 -7.80 15.26
C VAL A 130 35.48 -9.16 14.76
N ALA A 131 35.32 -9.49 13.45
CA ALA A 131 36.26 -10.08 12.44
C ALA A 131 37.10 -11.38 12.66
N PRO A 132 37.89 -11.83 11.65
CA PRO A 132 37.55 -12.35 10.32
C PRO A 132 38.17 -13.76 10.07
N SER A 133 37.83 -14.44 8.97
CA SER A 133 38.70 -15.51 8.46
C SER A 133 38.70 -15.60 6.94
N ASP A 134 39.92 -15.60 6.44
CA ASP A 134 40.41 -15.59 5.07
C ASP A 134 40.46 -17.04 4.52
N GLY A 135 40.40 -17.20 3.20
CA GLY A 135 40.37 -18.52 2.56
C GLY A 135 40.27 -18.46 1.04
N ALA A 136 41.37 -18.04 0.41
CA ALA A 136 41.66 -18.06 -1.03
C ALA A 136 41.51 -19.47 -1.65
N GLU A 137 40.75 -19.63 -2.75
CA GLU A 137 41.18 -19.81 -4.18
C GLU A 137 41.57 -21.25 -4.59
N PRO A 138 41.65 -21.61 -5.90
CA PRO A 138 40.96 -21.13 -7.12
C PRO A 138 40.47 -22.30 -8.04
N SER A 139 39.77 -22.01 -9.14
CA SER A 139 40.07 -22.57 -10.50
C SER A 139 39.03 -22.23 -11.60
N THR A 140 39.56 -21.50 -12.59
CA THR A 140 39.44 -21.60 -14.07
C THR A 140 38.14 -21.35 -14.87
N ASP A 141 38.26 -20.29 -15.69
CA ASP A 141 38.07 -20.21 -17.15
C ASP A 141 36.69 -20.49 -17.77
N ALA A 142 36.04 -19.42 -18.20
CA ALA A 142 35.46 -19.35 -19.54
C ALA A 142 35.40 -17.89 -20.01
N ASN A 143 36.30 -17.56 -20.95
CA ASN A 143 36.29 -16.42 -21.84
C ASN A 143 34.87 -16.06 -22.36
N ALA A 144 34.47 -14.81 -22.15
CA ALA A 144 33.56 -14.10 -23.05
C ALA A 144 33.91 -12.62 -23.01
N ASP A 145 34.74 -12.24 -23.97
CA ASP A 145 35.09 -10.87 -24.36
C ASP A 145 33.80 -10.06 -24.58
N ALA A 146 33.48 -9.16 -23.63
CA ALA A 146 32.42 -8.17 -23.77
C ALA A 146 33.00 -6.80 -23.46
N ASN A 147 33.62 -6.24 -24.49
CA ASN A 147 34.04 -4.86 -24.64
C ASN A 147 33.01 -3.87 -24.02
N PRO A 148 33.40 -3.07 -23.00
CA PRO A 148 32.54 -2.07 -22.39
C PRO A 148 32.71 -0.72 -23.10
N ASP A 149 32.21 -0.59 -24.32
CA ASP A 149 32.14 0.72 -24.96
C ASP A 149 30.94 0.81 -25.93
N ALA A 150 29.80 1.20 -25.37
CA ALA A 150 28.67 1.69 -26.16
C ALA A 150 28.02 2.89 -25.45
N ALA A 151 28.67 4.03 -25.66
CA ALA A 151 28.02 5.29 -26.04
C ALA A 151 26.91 5.81 -25.10
N SER A 152 27.39 6.64 -24.17
CA SER A 152 26.78 7.92 -23.82
C SER A 152 26.04 8.60 -24.99
N GLY A 153 24.77 8.95 -24.77
CA GLY A 153 24.15 10.18 -25.28
C GLY A 153 24.12 10.40 -26.80
N ALA A 154 23.19 9.75 -27.50
CA ALA A 154 22.65 10.29 -28.75
C ALA A 154 21.13 10.17 -28.74
N ALA A 155 20.43 11.31 -28.70
CA ALA A 155 19.00 11.36 -28.96
C ALA A 155 18.70 10.64 -30.29
N PRO A 156 17.62 9.85 -30.39
CA PRO A 156 17.29 9.17 -31.63
C PRO A 156 17.06 10.22 -32.72
N LYS A 157 18.01 10.33 -33.66
CA LYS A 157 17.92 11.20 -34.85
C LYS A 157 16.82 10.76 -35.84
N ASP A 158 16.17 9.63 -35.57
CA ASP A 158 15.08 9.10 -36.37
C ASP A 158 13.73 9.36 -35.65
N PRO A 159 12.92 10.32 -36.14
CA PRO A 159 11.62 10.63 -35.53
C PRO A 159 10.66 9.45 -35.55
N TYR A 160 10.83 8.51 -36.48
CA TYR A 160 9.99 7.31 -36.56
C TYR A 160 10.27 6.34 -35.40
N ARG A 161 11.54 6.15 -35.04
CA ARG A 161 11.92 5.35 -33.86
C ARG A 161 11.44 5.97 -32.56
N ALA A 162 11.50 7.30 -32.45
CA ALA A 162 10.96 8.01 -31.29
C ALA A 162 9.44 7.83 -31.17
N ALA A 163 8.70 7.89 -32.28
CA ALA A 163 7.26 7.66 -32.30
C ALA A 163 6.89 6.22 -31.88
N MET A 164 7.60 5.21 -32.38
CA MET A 164 7.36 3.81 -31.99
C MET A 164 7.69 3.55 -30.50
N ALA A 165 8.76 4.15 -29.97
CA ALA A 165 9.10 4.05 -28.55
C ALA A 165 8.02 4.72 -27.67
N ALA A 166 7.53 5.89 -28.07
CA ALA A 166 6.46 6.59 -27.36
C ALA A 166 5.14 5.80 -27.39
N GLN A 167 4.79 5.19 -28.52
CA GLN A 167 3.60 4.34 -28.62
C GLN A 167 3.72 3.09 -27.74
N SER A 168 4.89 2.45 -27.71
CA SER A 168 5.15 1.30 -26.84
C SER A 168 5.04 1.69 -25.35
N ALA A 169 5.60 2.83 -24.96
CA ALA A 169 5.50 3.34 -23.60
C ALA A 169 4.05 3.64 -23.20
N ALA A 170 3.28 4.30 -24.07
CA ALA A 170 1.86 4.59 -23.82
C ALA A 170 1.03 3.30 -23.66
N ASN A 171 1.31 2.27 -24.47
CA ASN A 171 0.65 0.96 -24.34
C ASN A 171 1.00 0.27 -23.02
N ALA A 172 2.28 0.32 -22.60
CA ALA A 172 2.71 -0.24 -21.33
C ALA A 172 2.04 0.46 -20.14
N ASP A 173 1.91 1.79 -20.19
CA ASP A 173 1.23 2.57 -19.16
C ASP A 173 -0.27 2.28 -19.12
N GLN A 174 -0.91 2.11 -20.28
CA GLN A 174 -2.32 1.71 -20.35
C GLN A 174 -2.53 0.29 -19.79
N ALA A 175 -1.63 -0.64 -20.09
CA ALA A 175 -1.69 -2.00 -19.54
C ALA A 175 -1.57 -2.00 -18.01
N ARG A 176 -0.63 -1.23 -17.45
CA ARG A 176 -0.47 -1.07 -15.99
C ARG A 176 -1.73 -0.52 -15.35
N LYS A 177 -2.29 0.56 -15.91
CA LYS A 177 -3.55 1.17 -15.41
C LYS A 177 -4.72 0.20 -15.48
N ALA A 178 -4.84 -0.57 -16.56
CA ALA A 178 -5.90 -1.56 -16.72
C ALA A 178 -5.79 -2.66 -15.67
N GLU A 179 -4.57 -3.11 -15.35
CA GLU A 179 -4.35 -4.12 -14.31
C GLU A 179 -4.70 -3.59 -12.92
N SER A 180 -4.23 -2.39 -12.57
CA SER A 180 -4.62 -1.75 -11.30
C SER A 180 -6.13 -1.56 -11.18
N ALA A 181 -6.81 -1.19 -12.28
CA ALA A 181 -8.27 -1.05 -12.29
C ALA A 181 -8.99 -2.40 -12.11
N ARG A 182 -8.47 -3.49 -12.68
CA ARG A 182 -9.00 -4.84 -12.45
C ARG A 182 -8.87 -5.23 -10.99
N GLU A 183 -7.68 -5.05 -10.41
CA GLU A 183 -7.42 -5.30 -9.01
C GLU A 183 -8.37 -4.53 -8.08
N ASP A 184 -8.59 -3.25 -8.36
CA ASP A 184 -9.53 -2.41 -7.60
C ASP A 184 -10.97 -2.90 -7.75
N SER A 185 -11.36 -3.37 -8.93
CA SER A 185 -12.71 -3.93 -9.18
C SER A 185 -12.94 -5.27 -8.49
N GLU A 186 -11.92 -6.13 -8.42
CA GLU A 186 -11.96 -7.42 -7.72
C GLU A 186 -12.07 -7.21 -6.22
N PHE A 187 -11.26 -6.28 -5.67
CA PHE A 187 -11.35 -5.91 -4.27
C PHE A 187 -12.73 -5.32 -3.92
N ALA A 188 -13.24 -4.40 -4.74
CA ALA A 188 -14.58 -3.83 -4.55
C ALA A 188 -15.67 -4.92 -4.56
N THR A 189 -15.54 -5.89 -5.48
CA THR A 189 -16.47 -7.02 -5.57
C THR A 189 -16.42 -7.89 -4.31
N LEU A 190 -15.22 -8.23 -3.84
CA LEU A 190 -15.02 -8.98 -2.61
C LEU A 190 -15.64 -8.27 -1.40
N VAL A 191 -15.37 -6.98 -1.22
CA VAL A 191 -15.94 -6.18 -0.11
C VAL A 191 -17.47 -6.15 -0.18
N LYS A 192 -18.05 -5.94 -1.37
CA LYS A 192 -19.51 -5.95 -1.56
C LYS A 192 -20.12 -7.31 -1.23
N GLN A 193 -19.46 -8.40 -1.60
CA GLN A 193 -19.88 -9.75 -1.23
C GLN A 193 -19.86 -9.94 0.29
N LEU A 194 -18.77 -9.57 0.96
CA LEU A 194 -18.67 -9.67 2.42
C LEU A 194 -19.73 -8.83 3.13
N LEU A 195 -19.97 -7.61 2.66
CA LEU A 195 -21.02 -6.75 3.18
C LEU A 195 -22.41 -7.37 3.02
N ALA A 196 -22.72 -7.93 1.85
CA ALA A 196 -23.98 -8.61 1.59
C ALA A 196 -24.16 -9.84 2.51
N GLU A 197 -23.09 -10.60 2.75
CA GLU A 197 -23.11 -11.71 3.69
C GLU A 197 -23.37 -11.25 5.13
N LEU A 198 -22.72 -10.18 5.59
CA LEU A 198 -22.95 -9.62 6.92
C LEU A 198 -24.40 -9.12 7.09
N LYS A 199 -24.94 -8.44 6.07
CA LYS A 199 -26.36 -8.01 6.04
C LYS A 199 -27.32 -9.20 6.10
N ALA A 200 -27.05 -10.27 5.35
CA ALA A 200 -27.85 -11.48 5.38
C ALA A 200 -27.83 -12.17 6.76
N MET A 201 -26.66 -12.25 7.39
CA MET A 201 -26.54 -12.80 8.75
C MET A 201 -27.28 -11.95 9.78
N LYS A 202 -27.25 -10.63 9.63
CA LYS A 202 -28.02 -9.72 10.49
C LYS A 202 -29.52 -9.95 10.33
N ALA A 203 -30.01 -9.98 9.09
CA ALA A 203 -31.43 -10.22 8.81
C ALA A 203 -31.89 -11.56 9.40
N LYS A 204 -31.05 -12.60 9.31
CA LYS A 204 -31.31 -13.89 9.97
C LYS A 204 -31.36 -13.76 11.49
N ALA A 205 -30.39 -13.10 12.11
CA ALA A 205 -30.37 -12.89 13.56
C ALA A 205 -31.59 -12.10 14.06
N GLU A 206 -32.09 -11.14 13.28
CA GLU A 206 -33.34 -10.43 13.59
C GLU A 206 -34.57 -11.32 13.54
N VAL A 207 -34.69 -12.17 12.52
CA VAL A 207 -35.79 -13.13 12.42
C VAL A 207 -35.75 -14.09 13.59
N ASP A 208 -34.56 -14.60 13.94
CA ASP A 208 -34.37 -15.54 15.05
C ASP A 208 -34.67 -14.86 16.41
N ALA A 209 -34.28 -13.59 16.60
CA ALA A 209 -34.63 -12.80 17.79
C ALA A 209 -36.14 -12.56 17.91
N LYS A 210 -36.80 -12.18 16.81
CA LYS A 210 -38.26 -11.98 16.78
C LYS A 210 -39.00 -13.27 17.09
N ALA A 211 -38.54 -14.41 16.57
CA ALA A 211 -39.12 -15.72 16.86
C ALA A 211 -38.96 -16.12 18.34
N ALA A 212 -37.86 -15.70 18.98
CA ALA A 212 -37.62 -15.90 20.41
C ALA A 212 -38.42 -14.95 21.32
N GLY A 213 -39.15 -13.97 20.76
CA GLY A 213 -39.90 -12.97 21.52
C GLY A 213 -39.05 -11.81 22.07
N ASP A 214 -37.77 -11.72 21.68
CA ASP A 214 -36.90 -10.61 22.03
C ASP A 214 -37.12 -9.44 21.07
N ALA A 215 -37.81 -8.41 21.55
CA ALA A 215 -38.02 -7.19 20.81
C ALA A 215 -36.72 -6.37 20.75
N THR A 216 -36.01 -6.42 19.62
CA THR A 216 -34.89 -5.55 19.25
C THR A 216 -33.69 -5.63 20.19
N THR A 217 -32.75 -6.53 19.88
CA THR A 217 -31.51 -6.66 20.65
C THR A 217 -30.55 -5.51 20.31
N PRO A 218 -29.94 -4.83 21.30
CA PRO A 218 -29.00 -3.72 21.07
C PRO A 218 -27.85 -4.07 20.09
N GLY A 219 -27.41 -5.33 20.09
CA GLY A 219 -26.36 -5.81 19.18
C GLY A 219 -26.72 -5.73 17.70
N VAL A 220 -28.00 -5.84 17.35
CA VAL A 220 -28.47 -5.72 15.95
C VAL A 220 -28.44 -4.27 15.48
N ALA A 221 -28.79 -3.32 16.34
CA ALA A 221 -28.75 -1.89 16.02
C ALA A 221 -27.31 -1.38 15.83
N ASP A 222 -26.36 -1.89 16.62
CA ASP A 222 -24.94 -1.60 16.43
C ASP A 222 -24.39 -2.18 15.12
N ALA A 223 -24.89 -3.36 14.72
CA ALA A 223 -24.56 -3.95 13.44
C ALA A 223 -25.04 -3.10 12.26
N ASP A 224 -26.27 -2.54 12.32
CA ASP A 224 -26.76 -1.61 11.29
C ASP A 224 -25.83 -0.42 11.09
N LYS A 225 -25.55 0.30 12.18
CA LYS A 225 -24.67 1.48 12.12
C LYS A 225 -23.30 1.16 11.55
N ALA A 226 -22.75 -0.01 11.91
CA ALA A 226 -21.46 -0.44 11.40
C ALA A 226 -21.51 -0.80 9.91
N LEU A 227 -22.58 -1.45 9.44
CA LEU A 227 -22.76 -1.79 8.03
C LEU A 227 -22.99 -0.55 7.16
N ASP A 228 -23.77 0.42 7.65
CA ASP A 228 -23.96 1.72 6.98
C ASP A 228 -22.64 2.50 6.86
N ALA A 229 -21.80 2.44 7.89
CA ALA A 229 -20.47 3.05 7.86
C ALA A 229 -19.56 2.39 6.81
N VAL A 230 -19.69 1.07 6.57
CA VAL A 230 -18.96 0.37 5.50
C VAL A 230 -19.45 0.83 4.12
N ASP A 231 -20.77 0.95 3.92
CA ASP A 231 -21.33 1.47 2.67
C ASP A 231 -20.84 2.91 2.38
N ALA A 232 -20.81 3.77 3.41
CA ALA A 232 -20.26 5.11 3.29
C ALA A 232 -18.76 5.09 2.92
N ALA A 233 -17.97 4.21 3.55
CA ALA A 233 -16.55 4.06 3.25
C ALA A 233 -16.29 3.53 1.82
N LEU A 234 -17.14 2.63 1.31
CA LEU A 234 -17.12 2.18 -0.09
C LEU A 234 -17.41 3.33 -1.07
N GLY A 235 -18.32 4.23 -0.69
CA GLY A 235 -18.62 5.46 -1.43
C GLY A 235 -17.42 6.41 -1.48
N ASP A 236 -16.84 6.71 -0.31
CA ASP A 236 -15.68 7.60 -0.17
C ASP A 236 -14.44 7.07 -0.92
N ALA A 237 -14.19 5.77 -0.86
CA ALA A 237 -13.09 5.13 -1.56
C ALA A 237 -13.28 5.05 -3.10
N GLY A 238 -14.41 5.53 -3.64
CA GLY A 238 -14.71 5.43 -5.08
C GLY A 238 -14.97 4.00 -5.57
N LEU A 239 -15.07 3.03 -4.65
CA LEU A 239 -15.29 1.61 -4.95
C LEU A 239 -16.78 1.27 -5.17
N SER A 240 -17.69 2.21 -4.92
CA SER A 240 -19.13 1.96 -5.09
C SER A 240 -19.53 1.71 -6.55
N GLY A 241 -18.63 1.93 -7.51
CA GLY A 241 -18.87 1.59 -8.92
C GLY A 241 -19.90 2.51 -9.58
N SER A 242 -20.24 3.63 -8.93
CA SER A 242 -21.03 4.68 -9.56
C SER A 242 -20.16 5.36 -10.63
N MET A 243 -20.11 4.75 -11.81
CA MET A 243 -19.95 5.49 -13.05
C MET A 243 -21.16 6.43 -13.17
N VAL A 244 -21.18 7.50 -12.38
CA VAL A 244 -21.90 8.71 -12.79
C VAL A 244 -21.14 9.15 -14.01
N SER A 245 -21.62 8.70 -15.16
CA SER A 245 -21.28 9.25 -16.45
C SER A 245 -21.40 10.76 -16.28
N LEU A 246 -20.24 11.42 -16.34
CA LEU A 246 -20.14 12.86 -16.50
C LEU A 246 -20.74 13.15 -17.88
N VAL A 247 -22.06 13.29 -17.93
CA VAL A 247 -22.78 13.80 -19.10
C VAL A 247 -22.43 15.29 -19.15
N VAL A 248 -21.38 15.60 -19.92
CA VAL A 248 -21.09 16.94 -20.45
C VAL A 248 -21.83 17.09 -21.77
#